data_AF-A0A7C4EVX8-F1
#
_entry.id   AF-A0A7C4EVX8-F1
#
_cell.length_a   1.000
_cell.length_b   1.000
_cell.length_c   1.000
_cell.angle_alpha   90.00
_cell.angle_beta   90.00
_cell.angle_gamma   90.00
#
_symmetry.space_group_name_H-M   'P 1'
#
loop_
_entity.id
_entity.type
_entity.pdbx_description
1 polymer ?
#
loop_
_entity_poly.entity_id
_entity_poly.type
_entity_poly.pdbx_seq_one_letter_code
_entity_poly.pdbx_strand_id
1 'polypeptide(L)'
;MKFNLKKVIALLLTLFLGPGTGHLLYRQWRKAILFIAATLFLGISFFARALVPLGNQQNITPEMITEQIKIYIFHHPDIFTLYYIIMAAIWAYALTEIFLLNQ
;
A
#
# COMPACT_ATOMS: atom_id res chain seq x y z
N MET A 1 0.73 -29.88 0.51
CA MET A 1 0.19 -28.58 0.06
C MET A 1 0.58 -28.40 -1.41
N LYS A 2 -0.36 -28.47 -2.36
CA LYS A 2 -0.03 -28.31 -3.80
C LYS A 2 -0.09 -26.83 -4.16
N PHE A 3 1.04 -26.25 -4.57
CA PHE A 3 1.06 -24.92 -5.17
C PHE A 3 0.50 -25.01 -6.58
N ASN A 4 -0.70 -24.48 -6.75
CA ASN A 4 -1.33 -24.27 -8.05
C ASN A 4 -0.73 -22.99 -8.67
N LEU A 5 -0.43 -23.01 -9.98
CA LEU A 5 0.10 -21.86 -10.74
C LEU A 5 -0.72 -20.56 -10.50
N LYS A 6 -2.04 -20.67 -10.39
CA LYS A 6 -2.94 -19.56 -10.04
C LYS A 6 -2.61 -18.93 -8.68
N LYS A 7 -2.23 -19.73 -7.66
CA LYS A 7 -1.83 -19.21 -6.35
C LYS A 7 -0.54 -18.43 -6.47
N VAL A 8 0.44 -18.97 -7.20
CA VAL A 8 1.73 -18.29 -7.45
C VAL A 8 1.48 -16.96 -8.14
N ILE A 9 0.67 -16.93 -9.19
CA ILE A 9 0.32 -15.70 -9.91
C ILE A 9 -0.37 -14.70 -8.96
N ALA A 10 -1.34 -15.13 -8.14
CA ALA A 10 -2.00 -14.24 -7.20
C ALA A 10 -1.06 -13.64 -6.15
N LEU A 11 -0.11 -14.43 -5.64
CA LEU A 11 0.91 -13.95 -4.71
C LEU A 11 1.81 -12.91 -5.37
N LEU A 12 2.28 -13.19 -6.60
CA LEU A 12 3.11 -12.25 -7.37
C LEU A 12 2.36 -10.95 -7.67
N LEU A 13 1.09 -11.04 -8.09
CA LEU A 13 0.25 -9.86 -8.30
C LEU A 13 0.17 -9.03 -7.01
N THR A 14 -0.11 -9.68 -5.88
CA THR A 14 -0.24 -8.98 -4.58
C THR A 14 1.07 -8.34 -4.14
N LEU A 15 2.20 -9.01 -4.39
CA LEU A 15 3.51 -8.50 -4.04
C LEU A 15 3.89 -7.26 -4.87
N PHE A 16 3.72 -7.31 -6.19
CA PHE A 16 4.20 -6.27 -7.11
C PHE A 16 3.19 -5.15 -7.36
N LEU A 17 1.90 -5.47 -7.42
CA LEU A 17 0.83 -4.52 -7.73
C LEU A 17 0.08 -4.03 -6.49
N GLY A 18 0.32 -4.67 -5.34
CA GLY A 18 -0.21 -4.27 -4.04
C GLY A 18 -1.34 -5.14 -3.51
N PRO A 19 -1.74 -4.93 -2.23
CA PRO A 19 -2.65 -5.78 -1.49
C PRO A 19 -4.01 -5.82 -2.15
N GLY A 20 -4.57 -7.01 -2.25
CA GLY A 20 -5.90 -7.21 -2.83
C GLY A 20 -5.89 -7.52 -4.33
N THR A 21 -4.82 -7.24 -5.07
CA THR A 21 -4.77 -7.55 -6.51
C THR A 21 -4.83 -9.06 -6.80
N GLY A 22 -4.13 -9.89 -6.02
CA GLY A 22 -4.25 -11.35 -6.13
C GLY A 22 -5.63 -11.88 -5.71
N HIS A 23 -6.36 -11.17 -4.85
CA HIS A 23 -7.72 -11.56 -4.46
C HIS A 23 -8.72 -11.38 -5.61
N LEU A 24 -8.46 -10.45 -6.54
CA LEU A 24 -9.26 -10.28 -7.76
C LEU A 24 -9.21 -11.54 -8.63
N LEU A 25 -8.05 -12.19 -8.74
CA LEU A 25 -7.88 -13.45 -9.49
C LEU A 25 -8.72 -14.60 -8.92
N TYR A 26 -8.97 -14.56 -7.61
CA TYR A 26 -9.83 -15.48 -6.88
C TYR A 26 -11.30 -15.03 -6.79
N ARG A 27 -11.67 -13.93 -7.45
CA ARG A 27 -13.01 -13.31 -7.39
C ARG A 27 -13.44 -12.95 -5.97
N GLN A 28 -12.49 -12.71 -5.07
CA GLN A 28 -12.75 -12.28 -3.69
C GLN A 28 -12.87 -10.75 -3.61
N TRP A 29 -13.84 -10.19 -4.33
CA TRP A 29 -14.00 -8.74 -4.54
C TRP A 29 -14.05 -7.93 -3.24
N ARG A 30 -14.77 -8.41 -2.23
CA ARG A 30 -14.88 -7.72 -0.94
C ARG A 30 -13.52 -7.58 -0.25
N LYS A 31 -12.74 -8.66 -0.21
CA LYS A 31 -11.38 -8.65 0.36
C LYS A 31 -10.44 -7.80 -0.48
N ALA A 32 -10.52 -7.92 -1.81
CA ALA A 32 -9.72 -7.14 -2.72
C ALA A 32 -9.92 -5.63 -2.51
N ILE A 33 -11.18 -5.17 -2.50
CA ILE A 33 -11.52 -3.75 -2.29
C ILE A 33 -11.05 -3.28 -0.91
N LEU A 34 -11.24 -4.09 0.15
CA LEU A 34 -10.81 -3.72 1.49
C LEU A 34 -9.29 -3.48 1.55
N PHE A 35 -8.50 -4.39 0.99
CA PHE A 35 -7.04 -4.24 0.96
C PHE A 35 -6.57 -3.07 0.12
N ILE A 36 -7.15 -2.88 -1.07
CA ILE A 36 -6.83 -1.76 -1.96
C ILE A 36 -7.19 -0.44 -1.26
N ALA A 37 -8.39 -0.34 -0.70
CA ALA A 37 -8.86 0.86 -0.02
C ALA A 37 -8.02 1.19 1.21
N ALA A 38 -7.66 0.20 2.04
CA ALA A 38 -6.81 0.42 3.21
C ALA A 38 -5.42 0.94 2.81
N THR A 39 -4.84 0.36 1.77
CA THR A 39 -3.53 0.76 1.24
C THR A 39 -3.57 2.18 0.67
N LEU A 40 -4.58 2.49 -0.13
CA LEU A 40 -4.78 3.83 -0.70
C LEU A 40 -5.05 4.85 0.39
N PHE A 41 -5.89 4.53 1.38
CA PHE A 41 -6.19 5.42 2.49
C PHE A 41 -4.92 5.80 3.27
N LEU A 42 -4.07 4.82 3.59
CA LEU A 42 -2.80 5.09 4.28
C LEU A 42 -1.85 5.92 3.42
N GLY A 43 -1.68 5.57 2.14
CA GLY A 43 -0.86 6.34 1.21
C GLY A 43 -1.33 7.79 1.11
N ILE A 44 -2.61 8.00 0.78
CA ILE A 44 -3.22 9.33 0.65
C ILE A 44 -3.11 10.10 1.97
N SER A 45 -3.36 9.45 3.11
CA SER A 45 -3.25 10.10 4.43
C SER A 45 -1.83 10.58 4.71
N PHE A 46 -0.82 9.76 4.39
CA PHE A 46 0.58 10.13 4.52
C PHE A 46 0.95 11.29 3.60
N PHE A 47 0.63 11.19 2.31
CA PHE A 47 0.90 12.24 1.32
C PHE A 47 0.20 13.55 1.66
N ALA A 48 -1.07 13.50 2.06
CA ALA A 48 -1.82 14.70 2.45
C ALA A 48 -1.15 15.41 3.63
N ARG A 49 -0.68 14.67 4.64
CA ARG A 49 0.05 15.24 5.78
C ARG A 49 1.40 15.81 5.37
N ALA A 50 2.16 15.08 4.56
CA ALA A 50 3.48 15.51 4.10
C ALA A 50 3.41 16.79 3.27
N LEU A 51 2.34 16.95 2.48
CA LEU A 51 2.20 18.05 1.52
C LEU A 51 1.40 19.26 2.06
N VAL A 52 0.90 19.22 3.30
CA VAL A 52 0.21 20.38 3.92
C VAL A 52 0.96 21.70 3.74
N PRO A 53 2.30 21.78 3.95
CA PRO A 53 3.04 23.03 3.80
C PRO A 53 3.05 23.60 2.37
N LEU A 54 2.84 22.75 1.36
CA LEU A 54 2.78 23.15 -0.04
C LEU A 54 1.38 23.64 -0.47
N GLY A 55 0.34 23.44 0.35
CA GLY A 55 -1.05 23.77 -0.01
C GLY A 55 -1.31 25.24 -0.33
N ASN A 56 -0.43 26.15 0.12
CA ASN A 56 -0.55 27.60 -0.11
C ASN A 56 0.36 28.12 -1.24
N GLN A 57 1.15 27.24 -1.88
CA GLN A 57 2.07 27.60 -2.96
C GLN A 57 1.32 27.68 -4.29
N GLN A 58 1.47 28.78 -5.04
CA GLN A 58 0.79 28.95 -6.33
C GLN A 58 1.43 28.13 -7.47
N ASN A 59 2.72 27.81 -7.36
CA ASN A 59 3.48 27.06 -8.36
C ASN A 59 4.16 25.86 -7.69
N ILE A 60 3.47 24.72 -7.63
CA ILE A 60 4.03 23.48 -7.08
C ILE A 60 4.72 22.72 -8.20
N THR A 61 6.03 22.47 -8.07
CA THR A 61 6.78 21.60 -8.99
C THR A 61 6.95 20.19 -8.42
N PRO A 62 7.20 19.17 -9.26
CA PRO A 62 7.48 17.80 -8.80
C PRO A 62 8.69 17.71 -7.86
N GLU A 63 9.71 18.55 -8.06
CA GLU A 63 10.89 18.62 -7.21
C GLU A 63 10.52 19.09 -5.80
N MET A 64 9.68 20.12 -5.68
CA MET A 64 9.20 20.63 -4.39
C MET A 64 8.39 19.58 -3.62
N ILE A 65 7.55 18.80 -4.31
CA ILE A 65 6.80 17.68 -3.70
C ILE A 65 7.78 16.65 -3.13
N THR A 66 8.77 16.26 -3.92
CA THR A 66 9.76 15.24 -3.53
C THR A 66 10.61 15.72 -2.35
N GLU A 67 11.05 16.97 -2.38
CA GLU A 67 11.81 17.59 -1.30
C GLU A 67 10.99 17.68 -0.01
N GLN A 68 9.73 18.14 -0.11
CA GLN A 68 8.85 18.25 1.04
C GLN A 68 8.57 16.90 1.69
N ILE A 69 8.38 15.84 0.90
CA ILE A 69 8.21 14.48 1.43
C ILE A 69 9.48 14.02 2.16
N LYS A 70 10.67 14.28 1.60
CA LYS A 70 11.94 13.95 2.27
C LYS A 70 12.09 14.70 3.60
N ILE A 71 11.79 15.99 3.60
CA ILE A 71 11.80 16.83 4.81
C ILE A 71 10.83 16.26 5.85
N TYR A 72 9.60 15.92 5.45
CA TYR A 72 8.60 15.36 6.34
C TYR A 72 9.04 14.03 6.95
N ILE A 73 9.60 13.12 6.15
CA ILE A 73 10.15 11.84 6.63
C ILE A 73 11.29 12.05 7.62
N PHE A 74 12.19 12.99 7.33
CA PHE A 74 13.34 13.29 8.19
C PHE A 74 12.93 13.85 9.55
N HIS A 75 11.90 14.70 9.60
CA HIS A 75 11.43 15.31 10.85
C HIS A 75 10.42 14.43 11.62
N HIS A 76 9.80 13.46 10.97
CA HIS A 76 8.81 12.54 11.57
C HIS A 76 9.13 11.07 11.30
N PRO A 77 10.32 10.57 11.72
CA PRO A 77 10.74 9.20 11.43
C PRO A 77 9.87 8.15 12.12
N ASP A 78 9.32 8.48 13.29
CA ASP A 78 8.37 7.67 14.06
C ASP A 78 7.06 7.45 13.29
N ILE A 79 6.49 8.53 12.74
CA ILE A 79 5.27 8.47 11.93
C ILE A 79 5.54 7.66 10.66
N PHE A 80 6.64 7.92 9.96
CA PHE A 80 7.01 7.17 8.76
C PHE A 80 7.18 5.67 9.04
N THR A 81 7.85 5.33 10.17
CA THR A 81 8.02 3.93 10.61
C THR A 81 6.68 3.28 10.88
N LEU A 82 5.74 3.98 11.54
CA LEU A 82 4.40 3.46 11.78
C LEU A 82 3.65 3.18 10.47
N TYR A 83 3.67 4.10 9.50
CA TYR A 83 3.06 3.87 8.19
C TYR A 83 3.67 2.65 7.49
N TYR A 84 5.00 2.50 7.54
CA TYR A 84 5.68 1.37 6.95
C TYR A 84 5.29 0.03 7.60
N ILE A 85 5.22 -0.01 8.93
CA ILE A 85 4.80 -1.21 9.69
C ILE A 85 3.37 -1.59 9.34
N ILE A 86 2.44 -0.64 9.32
CA ILE A 86 1.04 -0.92 9.00
C ILE A 86 0.90 -1.42 7.55
N MET A 87 1.59 -0.77 6.60
CA MET A 87 1.60 -1.21 5.20
C MET A 87 2.17 -2.62 5.06
N ALA A 88 3.30 -2.92 5.73
CA ALA A 88 3.88 -4.25 5.74
C ALA A 88 2.92 -5.30 6.32
N ALA A 89 2.20 -4.97 7.40
CA ALA A 89 1.20 -5.85 8.00
C ALA A 89 0.03 -6.13 7.04
N ILE A 90 -0.47 -5.11 6.32
CA ILE A 90 -1.51 -5.28 5.29
C ILE A 90 -1.04 -6.21 4.17
N TRP A 91 0.18 -6.00 3.66
CA TRP A 91 0.78 -6.89 2.64
C TRP A 91 0.92 -8.32 3.15
N ALA A 92 1.52 -8.50 4.33
CA ALA A 92 1.75 -9.81 4.93
C ALA A 92 0.44 -10.57 5.14
N TYR A 93 -0.59 -9.89 5.64
CA TYR A 93 -1.90 -10.48 5.85
C TYR A 93 -2.57 -10.86 4.52
N ALA A 94 -2.54 -9.98 3.50
CA ALA A 94 -3.10 -10.27 2.18
C ALA A 94 -2.39 -11.45 1.49
N LEU A 95 -1.06 -11.54 1.60
CA LEU A 95 -0.29 -12.67 1.06
C LEU A 95 -0.61 -13.98 1.78
N THR A 96 -0.70 -13.94 3.11
CA THR A 96 -1.04 -15.11 3.94
C THR A 96 -2.43 -15.62 3.62
N GLU A 97 -3.41 -14.73 3.47
CA GLU A 97 -4.77 -15.09 3.05
C GLU A 97 -4.76 -15.83 1.72
N ILE A 98 -4.09 -15.30 0.69
CA ILE A 98 -3.98 -15.96 -0.63
C ILE A 98 -3.31 -17.33 -0.52
N PHE A 99 -2.25 -17.44 0.28
CA PHE A 99 -1.54 -18.69 0.50
C PHE A 99 -2.44 -19.77 1.12
N LEU A 100 -3.29 -19.37 2.09
CA LEU A 100 -4.23 -20.25 2.78
C LEU A 100 -5.52 -20.54 1.99
N LEU A 101 -5.76 -19.88 0.86
CA LEU A 101 -6.93 -20.18 0.03
C LEU A 101 -6.90 -21.61 -0.47
N ASN A 102 -7.83 -22.44 0.00
CA ASN A 102 -8.09 -23.76 -0.55
C ASN A 102 -9.14 -23.63 -1.66
N GLN A 103 -8.65 -23.54 -2.89
CA GLN A 103 -9.43 -23.81 -4.12
C GLN A 103 -8.72 -24.92 -4.88
#